data_AF-A0A934XEQ0-F1
#
_entry.id   AF-A0A934XEQ0-F1
#
_cell.length_a   1.000
_cell.length_b   1.000
_cell.length_c   1.000
_cell.angle_alpha   90.00
_cell.angle_beta   90.00
_cell.angle_gamma   90.00
#
_symmetry.space_group_name_H-M   'P 1'
#
loop_
_entity.id
_entity.type
_entity.pdbx_description
1 polymer ?
#
loop_
_entity_poly.entity_id
_entity_poly.type
_entity_poly.pdbx_seq_one_letter_code
_entity_poly.pdbx_strand_id
1 'polypeptide(L)' 'MKNVTITVEDATLEWIRIEAAKRNTSVSRLVGEMLTDKMQHDDAYARAQRDWVADTSSFNSAGKVYPARDAHNG' A
#
# COMPACT_ATOMS: atom_id res chain seq x y z
N MET A 1 5.01 2.71 -24.38
CA MET A 1 5.48 1.84 -23.28
C MET A 1 7.00 1.76 -23.33
N LYS A 2 7.68 1.64 -22.19
CA LYS A 2 9.13 1.41 -22.12
C LYS A 2 9.38 -0.08 -21.85
N ASN A 3 10.42 -0.66 -22.44
CA ASN A 3 10.79 -2.06 -22.22
C ASN A 3 11.69 -2.17 -20.99
N VAL A 4 11.47 -3.21 -20.17
CA VAL A 4 12.29 -3.52 -18.99
C VAL A 4 12.65 -4.99 -19.05
N THR A 5 13.93 -5.31 -18.88
CA THR A 5 14.41 -6.68 -18.71
C THR A 5 14.55 -6.96 -17.22
N ILE A 6 13.94 -8.05 -16.76
CA ILE A 6 14.00 -8.50 -15.37
C ILE A 6 14.56 -9.92 -15.30
N THR A 7 15.29 -10.22 -14.24
CA THR A 7 15.74 -11.58 -13.93
C THR A 7 14.82 -12.15 -12.87
N VAL A 8 14.32 -13.35 -13.10
CA VAL A 8 13.44 -14.09 -12.18
C VAL A 8 13.87 -15.55 -12.17
N GLU A 9 13.50 -16.27 -11.12
CA GLU A 9 13.69 -17.72 -11.07
C GLU A 9 12.76 -18.42 -12.07
N ASP A 10 13.20 -19.54 -12.64
CA ASP A 10 12.44 -20.28 -13.66
C ASP A 10 11.06 -20.70 -13.15
N ALA A 11 10.98 -21.19 -11.92
CA ALA A 11 9.72 -21.58 -11.28
C ALA A 11 8.75 -20.39 -11.13
N THR A 12 9.28 -19.20 -10.85
CA THR A 12 8.47 -17.98 -10.73
C THR A 12 7.93 -17.58 -12.11
N LEU A 13 8.74 -17.68 -13.15
CA LEU A 13 8.32 -17.38 -14.52
C LEU A 13 7.21 -18.32 -15.00
N GLU A 14 7.31 -19.60 -14.71
CA GLU A 14 6.28 -20.59 -15.05
C GLU A 14 4.96 -20.28 -14.34
N TRP A 15 5.02 -20.05 -13.03
CA TRP A 15 3.84 -19.69 -12.25
C TRP A 15 3.18 -18.41 -12.78
N ILE A 16 3.96 -17.35 -13.04
CA ILE A 16 3.44 -16.07 -13.57
C ILE A 16 2.75 -16.26 -14.92
N ARG A 17 3.28 -17.11 -15.81
CA ARG A 17 2.65 -17.38 -17.11
C ARG A 17 1.28 -18.05 -16.96
N ILE A 18 1.19 -19.05 -16.08
CA ILE A 18 -0.07 -19.73 -15.79
C ILE A 18 -1.07 -18.74 -15.19
N GLU A 19 -0.63 -17.91 -14.24
CA GLU A 19 -1.49 -16.94 -13.57
C GLU A 19 -1.98 -15.85 -14.54
N ALA A 20 -1.12 -15.36 -15.42
CA ALA A 20 -1.50 -14.40 -16.45
C ALA A 20 -2.54 -15.00 -17.42
N ALA A 21 -2.36 -16.26 -17.83
CA ALA A 21 -3.32 -16.96 -18.69
C ALA A 21 -4.68 -17.14 -17.99
N LYS A 22 -4.70 -17.53 -16.71
CA LYS A 22 -5.95 -17.66 -15.91
C LYS A 22 -6.74 -16.34 -15.86
N ARG A 23 -6.03 -15.20 -15.82
CA ARG A 23 -6.62 -13.86 -15.77
C ARG A 23 -6.87 -13.24 -17.15
N ASN A 24 -6.66 -13.99 -18.24
CA ASN A 24 -6.72 -13.49 -19.63
C ASN A 24 -5.88 -12.22 -19.85
N THR A 25 -4.70 -12.17 -19.23
CA THR A 25 -3.77 -11.04 -19.29
C THR A 25 -2.38 -11.49 -19.72
N SER A 26 -1.47 -10.54 -19.90
CA SER A 26 -0.06 -10.82 -20.18
C SER A 26 0.79 -10.70 -18.92
N VAL A 27 1.92 -11.40 -18.92
CA VAL A 27 2.92 -11.31 -17.85
C VAL A 27 3.36 -9.86 -17.62
N SER A 28 3.68 -9.14 -18.70
CA SER A 28 4.10 -7.74 -18.61
C SER A 28 3.03 -6.84 -18.00
N ARG A 29 1.75 -7.11 -18.29
CA ARG A 29 0.64 -6.36 -17.70
C ARG A 29 0.47 -6.66 -16.21
N LEU A 30 0.52 -7.94 -15.84
CA LEU A 30 0.42 -8.37 -14.44
C LEU A 30 1.56 -7.79 -13.58
N VAL A 31 2.79 -7.81 -14.08
CA VAL A 31 3.94 -7.21 -13.39
C VAL A 31 3.80 -5.68 -13.30
N GLY A 32 3.31 -5.02 -14.36
CA GLY A 32 3.08 -3.58 -14.37
C GLY A 32 2.02 -3.13 -13.36
N GLU A 33 0.93 -3.88 -13.23
CA GLU A 33 -0.13 -3.64 -12.25
C GLU A 33 0.41 -3.83 -10.82
N MET A 34 1.11 -4.93 -10.55
CA MET A 34 1.75 -5.17 -9.24
C MET A 34 2.73 -4.06 -8.84
N LEU A 35 3.55 -3.56 -9.77
CA LEU A 35 4.47 -2.46 -9.50
C LEU A 35 3.73 -1.15 -9.24
N THR A 36 2.64 -0.90 -9.96
CA THR A 36 1.80 0.30 -9.77
C THR A 36 1.16 0.29 -8.38
N ASP A 37 0.59 -0.84 -7.97
CA ASP A 37 -0.01 -1.01 -6.65
C ASP A 37 1.03 -0.79 -5.54
N LYS A 38 2.24 -1.33 -5.72
CA LYS A 38 3.34 -1.10 -4.78
C LYS A 38 3.72 0.38 -4.69
N MET A 39 3.86 1.07 -5.82
CA MET A 39 4.19 2.49 -5.85
C MET A 39 3.13 3.35 -5.14
N GLN A 40 1.85 3.04 -5.36
CA GLN A 40 0.75 3.75 -4.70
C GLN A 40 0.77 3.52 -3.19
N HIS A 41 1.02 2.30 -2.74
CA HIS A 41 1.10 1.99 -1.32
C HIS A 41 2.29 2.68 -0.63
N ASP A 42 3.46 2.65 -1.27
CA ASP A 42 4.67 3.30 -0.76
C ASP A 42 4.49 4.84 -0.71
N ASP A 43 3.83 5.46 -1.70
CA ASP A 43 3.51 6.89 -1.68
C ASP A 43 2.47 7.26 -0.62
N ALA A 44 1.41 6.45 -0.46
CA ALA A 44 0.39 6.66 0.55
C ALA A 44 0.97 6.66 1.97
N TYR A 45 1.87 5.72 2.27
CA TYR A 45 2.59 5.69 3.55
C TYR A 45 3.46 6.94 3.73
N ALA A 46 4.26 7.28 2.72
CA ALA A 46 5.14 8.45 2.80
C ALA A 46 4.34 9.76 2.97
N ARG A 47 3.15 9.85 2.36
CA ARG A 47 2.22 10.97 2.53
C ARG A 47 1.66 11.02 3.95
N ALA A 48 1.15 9.91 4.47
CA ALA A 48 0.64 9.84 5.84
C ALA A 48 1.73 10.17 6.87
N GLN A 49 2.97 9.73 6.64
CA GLN A 49 4.10 10.08 7.48
C GLN A 49 4.40 11.58 7.46
N ARG A 50 4.41 12.22 6.28
CA ARG A 50 4.61 13.68 6.17
C ARG A 50 3.49 14.44 6.86
N ASP A 51 2.25 14.02 6.67
CA ASP A 51 1.07 14.64 7.29
C ASP A 51 1.15 14.52 8.82
N TRP A 52 1.56 13.35 9.35
CA TRP A 52 1.76 13.13 10.78
C TRP A 52 2.91 13.96 11.37
N VAL A 53 4.06 14.05 10.68
CA VAL A 53 5.20 14.88 11.14
C VAL A 53 4.85 16.37 11.13
N ALA A 54 4.07 16.81 10.13
CA ALA A 54 3.60 18.19 10.04
C ALA A 54 2.47 18.50 11.02
N ASP A 55 1.83 17.48 11.60
CA ASP A 55 0.76 17.65 12.57
C ASP A 55 1.33 18.20 13.88
N THR A 56 1.05 19.47 14.15
CA THR A 56 1.43 20.16 15.39
C THR A 56 0.33 20.08 16.45
N SER A 57 -0.72 19.28 16.22
CA SER A 57 -1.81 19.09 17.16
C SER A 57 -1.28 18.59 18.50
N SER A 58 -1.62 19.31 19.56
CA SER A 58 -1.36 18.87 20.92
C SER A 58 -2.62 18.24 21.50
N PHE A 59 -2.54 16.97 21.89
CA PHE A 59 -3.62 16.28 22.60
C PHE A 59 -3.61 16.70 24.07
N ASN A 60 -4.13 17.90 24.34
CA ASN A 60 -4.25 18.44 25.69
C ASN A 60 -5.72 18.49 26.11
N SER A 61 -6.06 17.92 27.27
CA SER A 61 -7.41 18.03 27.83
C SER A 61 -7.70 19.40 28.47
N ALA A 62 -6.73 20.32 28.47
CA ALA A 62 -6.78 21.62 29.14
C ALA A 62 -7.21 21.48 30.62
N GLY A 63 -6.81 20.39 31.26
CA GLY A 63 -7.17 20.07 32.65
C GLY A 63 -8.53 19.39 32.82
N LYS A 64 -9.28 19.11 31.74
CA LYS A 64 -10.52 18.32 31.80
C LYS A 64 -10.20 16.84 31.95
N VAL A 65 -11.06 16.11 32.67
CA VAL A 65 -10.95 14.66 32.81
C VAL A 65 -11.29 14.03 31.46
N TYR A 66 -10.42 13.11 30.99
CA TYR A 66 -10.68 12.36 29.76
C TYR A 66 -11.94 11.49 29.92
N PRO A 67 -12.72 11.28 28.84
CA PRO A 67 -13.89 10.41 28.90
C PRO A 67 -13.54 9.02 29.42
N ALA A 68 -14.37 8.49 30.32
CA ALA A 68 -14.26 7.09 30.73
C ALA A 68 -14.59 6.18 29.54
N ARG A 69 -13.86 5.07 29.41
CA ARG A 69 -13.98 4.10 28.30
C ARG A 69 -15.43 3.66 28.06
N ASP A 70 -16.23 3.53 29.12
CA ASP A 70 -17.60 3.03 29.07
C ASP A 70 -18.64 4.11 28.70
N ALA A 71 -18.25 5.38 28.62
CA ALA A 71 -19.17 6.49 28.38
C ALA A 71 -19.60 6.63 26.90
N HIS A 72 -18.97 5.90 25.96
CA HIS A 72 -19.18 6.09 24.52
C HIS A 72 -19.96 4.95 23.81
N ASN A 73 -20.33 3.88 24.53
CA ASN A 73 -21.23 2.85 24.01
C ASN A 73 -22.67 3.14 24.45
N GLY A 74 -23.39 3.92 23.64
CA GLY A 74 -24.82 4.18 23.76
C GLY A 74 -25.43 4.34 22.39
#